data_AF-A0A255ZNG5-F1
#
_entry.id   AF-A0A255ZNG5-F1
#
_cell.length_a   1.000
_cell.length_b   1.000
_cell.length_c   1.000
_cell.angle_alpha   90.00
_cell.angle_beta   90.00
_cell.angle_gamma   90.00
#
_symmetry.space_group_name_H-M   'P 1'
#
loop_
_entity.id
_entity.type
_entity.pdbx_description
1 polymer ?
#
loop_
_entity_poly.entity_id
_entity_poly.type
_entity_poly.pdbx_seq_one_letter_code
_entity_poly.pdbx_strand_id
1 'polypeptide(L)' 'MINHPFLDGNKGTAYVLMRLILLDYGLDFLTNQDDKYKMVISASIGEMKFEAIKNWIQARLKNKYDE' A
#
# COMPACT_ATOMS: atom_id res chain seq x y z
N MET A 1 4.37 19.11 -7.24
CA MET A 1 5.45 18.11 -7.27
C MET A 1 4.83 16.81 -7.75
N ILE A 2 5.20 16.33 -8.95
CA ILE A 2 4.56 15.16 -9.58
C ILE A 2 5.37 13.93 -9.16
N ASN A 3 4.80 13.08 -8.30
CA ASN A 3 5.40 11.82 -7.86
C ASN A 3 5.31 10.75 -8.97
N HIS A 4 5.92 11.02 -10.14
CA HIS A 4 5.95 10.10 -11.28
C HIS A 4 7.36 9.98 -11.87
N PRO A 5 8.31 9.38 -11.13
CA PRO A 5 9.69 9.22 -11.61
C PRO A 5 9.83 8.21 -12.78
N PHE A 6 8.85 7.35 -13.00
CA PHE A 6 8.85 6.36 -14.08
C PHE A 6 7.93 6.76 -15.23
N LEU A 7 8.27 6.35 -16.46
CA LEU A 7 7.41 6.52 -17.65
C LEU A 7 6.05 5.83 -17.46
N ASP A 8 6.05 4.64 -16.84
CA ASP A 8 4.85 3.93 -16.39
C ASP A 8 5.18 3.10 -15.14
N GLY A 9 4.17 2.49 -14.52
CA GLY A 9 4.34 1.56 -13.39
C GLY A 9 4.43 2.23 -12.02
N ASN A 10 4.38 3.57 -11.93
CA ASN A 10 4.50 4.32 -10.67
C ASN A 10 3.63 3.75 -9.53
N LYS A 11 2.35 3.46 -9.83
CA LYS A 11 1.39 2.93 -8.85
C LYS A 11 1.76 1.53 -8.37
N GLY A 12 2.17 0.67 -9.31
CA GLY A 12 2.62 -0.68 -9.01
C GLY A 12 3.90 -0.67 -8.19
N THR A 13 4.88 0.12 -8.58
CA THR A 13 6.14 0.27 -7.84
C THR A 13 5.91 0.81 -6.43
N ALA A 14 5.03 1.81 -6.25
CA ALA A 14 4.70 2.32 -4.92
C ALA A 14 4.10 1.24 -4.02
N TYR A 15 3.14 0.47 -4.53
CA TYR A 15 2.53 -0.63 -3.79
C TYR A 15 3.52 -1.75 -3.45
N VAL A 16 4.32 -2.17 -4.43
CA VAL A 16 5.32 -3.23 -4.24
C VAL A 16 6.37 -2.79 -3.23
N LEU A 17 6.89 -1.56 -3.32
CA LEU A 17 7.85 -1.02 -2.36
C LEU A 17 7.29 -0.99 -0.94
N MET A 18 6.07 -0.46 -0.76
CA MET A 18 5.37 -0.47 0.53
C MET A 18 5.23 -1.90 1.06
N ARG A 19 4.81 -2.85 0.22
CA ARG A 19 4.62 -4.25 0.63
C ARG A 19 5.94 -4.93 1.00
N LEU A 20 7.02 -4.68 0.27
CA LEU A 20 8.33 -5.23 0.58
C LEU A 20 8.83 -4.75 1.94
N ILE A 21 8.64 -3.47 2.26
CA ILE A 21 8.95 -2.93 3.60
C ILE A 21 8.13 -3.65 4.66
N LEU A 22 6.82 -3.78 4.50
CA LEU A 22 5.98 -4.48 5.49
C LEU A 22 6.44 -5.94 5.69
N LEU A 23 6.73 -6.66 4.61
CA LEU A 23 7.17 -8.04 4.66
C LEU A 23 8.54 -8.21 5.35
N ASP A 24 9.45 -7.25 5.20
CA ASP A 24 10.75 -7.22 5.89
C ASP A 24 10.57 -7.16 7.41
N TYR A 25 9.53 -6.47 7.88
CA TYR A 25 9.13 -6.43 9.29
C TYR A 25 8.18 -7.56 9.71
N GLY A 26 8.00 -8.59 8.87
CA GLY A 26 7.11 -9.72 9.19
C GLY A 26 5.63 -9.36 9.18
N LEU A 27 5.23 -8.31 8.48
CA LEU A 27 3.84 -7.87 8.38
C LEU A 27 3.29 -8.16 6.98
N ASP A 28 2.04 -8.62 6.90
CA ASP A 28 1.29 -8.71 5.63
C ASP A 28 -0.15 -8.24 5.84
N PHE A 29 -0.91 -8.13 4.75
CA PHE A 29 -2.28 -7.65 4.79
C PHE A 29 -3.30 -8.77 5.00
N LEU A 30 -4.24 -8.55 5.93
CA LEU A 30 -5.48 -9.31 6.11
C LEU A 30 -6.63 -8.69 5.29
N THR A 31 -6.45 -8.59 3.97
CA THR A 31 -7.49 -8.07 3.06
C THR A 31 -7.29 -8.64 1.65
N ASN A 32 -8.35 -8.57 0.83
CA ASN A 32 -8.35 -9.10 -0.55
C ASN A 32 -7.59 -8.17 -1.53
N GLN A 33 -7.44 -8.61 -2.78
CA GLN A 33 -6.72 -7.83 -3.80
C GLN A 33 -7.47 -6.57 -4.23
N ASP A 34 -8.80 -6.62 -4.30
CA ASP A 34 -9.62 -5.48 -4.71
C ASP A 34 -9.52 -4.31 -3.74
N ASP A 35 -9.48 -4.59 -2.44
CA ASP A 35 -9.32 -3.58 -1.40
C ASP A 35 -7.94 -2.93 -1.46
N LYS A 36 -6.88 -3.71 -1.73
CA LYS A 36 -5.53 -3.17 -1.95
C LYS A 36 -5.49 -2.31 -3.21
N TYR A 37 -6.12 -2.76 -4.29
CA TYR A 37 -6.22 -2.02 -5.54
C TYR A 37 -6.92 -0.67 -5.33
N LYS A 38 -8.10 -0.66 -4.68
CA LYS A 38 -8.83 0.57 -4.36
C LYS A 38 -7.98 1.56 -3.56
N MET A 39 -7.28 1.08 -2.54
CA MET A 39 -6.36 1.92 -1.75
C MET A 39 -5.29 2.56 -2.63
N VAL A 40 -4.62 1.78 -3.49
CA VAL A 40 -3.56 2.27 -4.38
C VAL A 40 -4.09 3.31 -5.36
N ILE A 41 -5.27 3.08 -5.95
CA ILE A 41 -5.89 4.05 -6.85
C ILE A 41 -6.24 5.34 -6.12
N SER A 42 -6.97 5.29 -5.00
CA SER A 42 -7.36 6.47 -4.22
C SER A 42 -6.15 7.27 -3.71
N ALA A 43 -5.06 6.61 -3.33
CA ALA A 43 -3.80 7.27 -2.98
C ALA A 43 -3.15 7.95 -4.19
N SER A 44 -3.17 7.31 -5.36
CA SER A 44 -2.54 7.80 -6.58
C SER A 44 -3.25 9.02 -7.18
N ILE A 45 -4.57 9.14 -6.99
CA ILE A 45 -5.37 10.28 -7.47
C ILE A 45 -5.54 11.37 -6.40
N GLY A 46 -4.95 11.19 -5.21
CA GLY A 46 -4.93 12.19 -4.15
C GLY A 46 -6.18 12.27 -3.28
N GLU A 47 -7.15 11.37 -3.46
CA GLU A 47 -8.32 11.23 -2.59
C GLU A 47 -7.93 10.73 -1.20
N MET A 48 -6.92 9.86 -1.13
CA MET A 48 -6.38 9.32 0.11
C MET A 48 -5.05 9.98 0.44
N LYS A 49 -5.02 10.78 1.51
CA LYS A 49 -3.80 11.46 1.99
C LYS A 49 -3.03 10.60 2.98
N PHE A 50 -1.82 11.03 3.32
CA PHE A 50 -0.88 10.29 4.19
C PHE A 50 -1.51 9.65 5.43
N GLU A 51 -2.23 10.41 6.26
CA GLU A 51 -2.85 9.87 7.48
C GLU A 51 -3.91 8.81 7.18
N ALA A 52 -4.69 8.98 6.11
CA ALA A 52 -5.68 7.98 5.70
C ALA A 52 -4.99 6.70 5.22
N ILE A 53 -3.91 6.81 4.43
CA ILE A 53 -3.09 5.67 3.97
C ILE A 53 -2.53 4.91 5.18
N LYS A 54 -1.90 5.63 6.11
CA LYS A 54 -1.33 5.06 7.34
C LYS A 54 -2.38 4.29 8.15
N ASN A 55 -3.52 4.93 8.42
CA ASN A 55 -4.60 4.32 9.20
C ASN A 55 -5.19 3.09 8.49
N TRP A 56 -5.34 3.15 7.17
CA TRP A 56 -5.84 2.03 6.38
C TRP A 56 -4.91 0.82 6.44
N ILE A 57 -3.59 1.06 6.36
CA ILE A 57 -2.56 0.03 6.49
C ILE A 57 -2.67 -0.59 7.88
N GLN A 58 -2.54 0.22 8.94
CA GLN A 58 -2.52 -0.26 10.33
C GLN A 58 -3.76 -1.12 10.68
N ALA A 59 -4.94 -0.73 10.20
CA ALA A 59 -6.18 -1.45 10.46
C ALA A 59 -6.28 -2.82 9.75
N ARG A 60 -5.35 -3.15 8.85
CA ARG A 60 -5.40 -4.35 7.99
C ARG A 60 -4.10 -5.15 8.01
N LEU A 61 -3.18 -4.86 8.93
CA LEU A 61 -1.98 -5.66 9.09
C LEU A 61 -2.28 -6.90 9.92
N LYS A 62 -1.61 -7.98 9.58
CA LYS A 62 -1.40 -9.16 10.41
C LYS A 62 0.08 -9.47 10.48
N ASN A 63 0.49 -10.20 11.50
CA ASN A 63 1.80 -10.84 11.45
C ASN A 63 1.77 -11.88 10.33
N LYS A 64 2.84 -11.93 9.54
CA LYS A 64 3.01 -12.88 8.46
C LYS A 64 3.18 -14.31 9.00
N TYR A 65 3.71 -14.43 10.21
CA TYR A 65 4.04 -15.71 10.84
C TYR A 65 2.97 -16.23 11.79
N ASP A 66 1.86 -15.49 11.96
CA ASP A 66 0.70 -16.00 12.67
C ASP A 66 -0.02 -17.02 11.77
N GLU A 67 -0.43 -18.15 12.36
CA GLU A 67 -1.17 -19.24 11.70
C GLU A 67 -2.54 -18.81 11.16
#